data_AF-A0AAX4J516-F1
#
_entry.id   AF-A0AAX4J516-F1
#
_cell.length_a   1.000
_cell.length_b   1.000
_cell.length_c   1.000
_cell.angle_alpha   90.00
_cell.angle_beta   90.00
_cell.angle_gamma   90.00
#
_symmetry.space_group_name_H-M   'P 1'
#
loop_
_entity.id
_entity.type
_entity.pdbx_description
1 polymer ?
#
loop_
_entity_poly.entity_id
_entity_poly.type
_entity_poly.pdbx_seq_one_letter_code
_entity_poly.pdbx_strand_id
1 'polypeptide(L)'
;MSIQGRCNIHGAWILNGICVRIAQKMGLHRDGELLGLPHFETEMRRRIWWQIFMLDSKFSMISGLSQSLLPRPSDCKLPKNLNDADLHTGATEPYQEREGPTEMVIPLLVYQIGFCLYQQQDLESLMLHSELSTLSSGRRTKMQSAHINGFIKTLEHRLNSVIEKNSDPSAGPVHEFAGLLKSLVLQKVKESTCPPQEQPEWGTEILTPKDNLFKWSVMTTEHNINAYRSNKHPGFHWFLKLLFQYDVVILMVGQLSQRLTGALVERAWQQIPALYEYHPEFLDPSQEYNIALGNFILRAWKIREDYLTSQNGIQPNEPGYIETLRKHLGSHLSRSRAGMEPPRSMEPHCHHSTTETQDGYPPIDQLFSRYLGASVSWDPLAMADPEPINRQLSTFDGLDMGTPTGW
;
A
#
# COMPACT_ATOMS: atom_id res chain seq x y z
N MET A 1 -6.86 -0.62 -20.71
CA MET A 1 -7.19 -1.78 -19.87
C MET A 1 -6.12 -1.89 -18.80
N SER A 2 -6.45 -1.59 -17.54
CA SER A 2 -5.54 -1.84 -16.42
C SER A 2 -5.59 -3.32 -16.06
N ILE A 3 -4.43 -3.96 -15.94
CA ILE A 3 -4.28 -5.36 -15.49
C ILE A 3 -4.29 -5.42 -13.94
N GLN A 4 -4.37 -4.26 -13.28
CA GLN A 4 -4.40 -4.19 -11.82
C GLN A 4 -5.69 -4.85 -11.30
N GLY A 5 -5.53 -5.94 -10.54
CA GLY A 5 -6.61 -6.82 -10.08
C GLY A 5 -6.74 -8.16 -10.84
N ARG A 6 -6.07 -8.32 -11.99
CA ARG A 6 -6.08 -9.60 -12.74
C ARG A 6 -4.76 -10.37 -12.70
N CYS A 7 -3.69 -9.72 -12.23
CA CYS A 7 -2.36 -10.33 -12.12
C CYS A 7 -1.98 -10.50 -10.65
N ASN A 8 -1.46 -11.68 -10.30
CA ASN A 8 -0.88 -11.96 -9.00
C ASN A 8 0.20 -10.90 -8.67
N ILE A 9 0.05 -10.20 -7.54
CA ILE A 9 0.94 -9.10 -7.11
C ILE A 9 2.40 -9.59 -6.99
N HIS A 10 2.61 -10.81 -6.49
CA HIS A 10 3.95 -11.42 -6.43
C HIS A 10 4.51 -11.69 -7.82
N GLY A 11 3.68 -12.15 -8.76
CA GLY A 11 4.07 -12.32 -10.15
C GLY A 11 4.47 -10.99 -10.81
N ALA A 12 3.71 -9.93 -10.56
CA ALA A 12 4.03 -8.59 -11.04
C ALA A 12 5.37 -8.08 -10.45
N TRP A 13 5.63 -8.32 -9.17
CA TRP A 13 6.90 -7.95 -8.53
C TRP A 13 8.10 -8.71 -9.13
N ILE A 14 7.97 -10.02 -9.38
CA ILE A 14 9.02 -10.82 -10.03
C ILE A 14 9.30 -10.32 -11.46
N LEU A 15 8.25 -10.09 -12.25
CA LEU A 15 8.39 -9.56 -13.62
C LEU A 15 9.03 -8.17 -13.61
N ASN A 16 8.70 -7.34 -12.61
CA ASN A 16 9.34 -6.05 -12.44
C ASN A 16 10.84 -6.20 -12.13
N GLY A 17 11.23 -7.14 -11.27
CA GLY A 17 12.65 -7.45 -11.03
C GLY A 17 13.39 -7.82 -12.31
N ILE A 18 12.79 -8.63 -13.19
CA ILE A 18 13.35 -8.95 -14.51
C ILE A 18 13.48 -7.69 -15.37
N CYS A 19 12.46 -6.83 -15.41
CA CYS A 19 12.48 -5.56 -16.14
C CYS A 19 13.64 -4.66 -15.67
N VAL A 20 13.83 -4.53 -14.36
CA VAL A 20 14.93 -3.76 -13.76
C VAL A 20 16.29 -4.32 -14.20
N ARG A 21 16.48 -5.64 -14.19
CA ARG A 21 17.74 -6.26 -14.64
C ARG A 21 18.01 -6.05 -16.12
N ILE A 22 16.97 -6.09 -16.96
CA ILE A 22 17.10 -5.77 -18.41
C ILE A 22 17.49 -4.29 -18.59
N ALA A 23 16.82 -3.37 -17.89
CA ALA A 23 17.12 -1.95 -17.93
C ALA A 23 18.56 -1.64 -17.47
N GLN A 24 19.02 -2.33 -16.42
CA GLN A 24 20.41 -2.26 -15.97
C GLN A 24 21.39 -2.72 -17.07
N LYS A 25 21.14 -3.88 -17.69
CA LYS A 25 21.96 -4.42 -18.78
C LYS A 25 22.02 -3.48 -20.00
N MET A 26 20.92 -2.78 -20.28
CA MET A 26 20.85 -1.77 -21.35
C MET A 26 21.48 -0.42 -20.98
N GLY A 27 21.89 -0.23 -19.72
CA GLY A 27 22.49 1.01 -19.24
C GLY A 27 21.50 2.15 -19.01
N LEU A 28 20.20 1.88 -18.81
CA LEU A 28 19.18 2.93 -18.66
C LEU A 28 19.32 3.74 -17.36
N HIS A 29 19.96 3.16 -16.35
CA HIS A 29 20.31 3.82 -15.09
C HIS A 29 21.46 4.82 -15.22
N ARG A 30 22.10 4.88 -16.40
CA ARG A 30 23.15 5.84 -16.74
C ARG A 30 22.62 6.93 -17.64
N ASP A 31 22.96 8.18 -17.35
CA ASP A 31 22.51 9.30 -18.17
C ASP A 31 23.12 9.23 -19.58
N GLY A 32 22.28 9.33 -20.61
CA GLY A 32 22.72 9.24 -22.00
C GLY A 32 23.72 10.32 -22.42
N GLU A 33 23.72 11.49 -21.77
CA GLU A 33 24.71 12.55 -22.04
C GLU A 33 26.12 12.09 -21.67
N LEU A 34 26.27 11.37 -20.55
CA LEU A 34 27.56 10.82 -20.12
C LEU A 34 28.07 9.72 -21.06
N LEU A 35 27.15 9.07 -21.77
CA LEU A 35 27.44 8.01 -22.73
C LEU A 35 27.62 8.54 -24.17
N GLY A 36 27.46 9.85 -24.40
CA GLY A 36 27.56 10.45 -25.73
C GLY A 36 26.44 10.02 -26.68
N LEU A 37 25.26 9.68 -26.16
CA LEU A 37 24.12 9.23 -26.98
C LEU A 37 23.39 10.41 -27.65
N PRO A 38 22.68 10.18 -28.77
CA PRO A 38 21.83 11.18 -29.37
C PRO A 38 20.84 11.79 -28.36
N HIS A 39 20.52 13.08 -28.51
CA HIS A 39 19.68 13.81 -27.56
C HIS A 39 18.28 13.19 -27.39
N PHE A 40 17.69 12.72 -28.50
CA PHE A 40 16.43 11.97 -28.47
C PHE A 40 16.54 10.70 -27.63
N GLU A 41 17.55 9.87 -27.88
CA GLU A 41 17.76 8.64 -27.11
C GLU A 41 17.99 8.93 -25.64
N THR A 42 18.78 9.95 -25.32
CA THR A 42 19.02 10.37 -23.94
C THR A 42 17.72 10.68 -23.21
N GLU A 43 16.85 11.51 -23.80
CA GLU A 43 15.59 11.89 -23.16
C GLU A 43 14.63 10.71 -23.02
N MET A 44 14.54 9.86 -24.06
CA MET A 44 13.73 8.64 -24.00
C MET A 44 14.22 7.66 -22.93
N ARG A 45 15.54 7.51 -22.77
CA ARG A 45 16.13 6.68 -21.70
C ARG A 45 15.79 7.22 -20.31
N ARG A 46 15.84 8.53 -20.09
CA ARG A 46 15.41 9.16 -18.83
C ARG A 46 13.96 8.85 -18.51
N ARG A 47 13.05 9.06 -19.47
CA ARG A 47 11.62 8.79 -19.31
C ARG A 47 11.34 7.32 -18.97
N ILE A 48 11.98 6.38 -19.69
CA ILE A 48 11.83 4.94 -19.44
C ILE A 48 12.39 4.56 -18.07
N TRP A 49 13.60 5.02 -17.73
CA TRP A 49 14.25 4.70 -16.46
C TRP A 49 13.41 5.14 -15.27
N TRP A 50 12.94 6.38 -15.28
CA TRP A 50 12.11 6.92 -14.20
C TRP A 50 10.74 6.25 -14.11
N GLN A 51 10.19 5.76 -15.22
CA GLN A 51 8.98 4.93 -15.18
C GLN A 51 9.24 3.57 -14.51
N ILE A 52 10.35 2.91 -14.83
CA ILE A 52 10.76 1.65 -14.21
C ILE A 52 11.04 1.87 -12.71
N PHE A 53 11.72 2.96 -12.37
CA PHE A 53 11.99 3.37 -10.99
C PHE A 53 10.70 3.43 -10.17
N MET A 54 9.67 4.11 -10.69
CA MET A 54 8.41 4.29 -9.99
C MET A 54 7.62 2.99 -9.87
N LEU A 55 7.66 2.13 -10.89
CA LEU A 55 7.03 0.81 -10.84
C LEU A 55 7.69 -0.10 -9.80
N ASP A 56 9.03 -0.12 -9.74
CA ASP A 56 9.77 -0.89 -8.73
C ASP A 56 9.49 -0.40 -7.31
N SER A 57 9.49 0.92 -7.11
CA SER A 57 9.15 1.54 -5.83
C SER A 57 7.73 1.16 -5.39
N LYS A 58 6.76 1.22 -6.32
CA LYS A 58 5.36 0.85 -6.06
C LYS A 58 5.21 -0.63 -5.70
N PHE A 59 5.80 -1.54 -6.48
CA PHE A 59 5.66 -2.97 -6.24
C PHE A 59 6.41 -3.43 -4.99
N SER A 60 7.55 -2.80 -4.65
CA SER A 60 8.25 -3.06 -3.39
C SER A 60 7.38 -2.69 -2.19
N MET A 61 6.76 -1.50 -2.23
CA MET A 61 5.85 -1.03 -1.18
C MET A 61 4.61 -1.92 -1.01
N ILE A 62 3.97 -2.35 -2.12
CA ILE A 62 2.75 -3.18 -2.06
C ILE A 62 3.06 -4.63 -1.65
N SER A 63 4.22 -5.17 -2.05
CA SER A 63 4.60 -6.54 -1.69
C SER A 63 5.11 -6.67 -0.24
N GLY A 64 5.35 -5.55 0.45
CA GLY A 64 5.96 -5.53 1.78
C GLY A 64 7.45 -5.90 1.78
N LEU A 65 8.06 -6.09 0.59
CA LEU A 65 9.46 -6.41 0.41
C LEU A 65 10.23 -5.09 0.30
N SER A 66 10.76 -4.64 1.44
CA SER A 66 11.36 -3.32 1.67
C SER A 66 12.62 -2.97 0.84
N GLN A 67 13.06 -3.85 -0.08
CA GLN A 67 14.32 -3.68 -0.80
C GLN A 67 14.08 -3.51 -2.31
N SER A 68 14.02 -2.26 -2.74
CA SER A 68 14.11 -1.90 -4.16
C SER A 68 15.40 -2.44 -4.78
N LEU A 69 15.29 -3.10 -5.94
CA LEU A 69 16.43 -3.68 -6.66
C LEU A 69 17.22 -2.64 -7.50
N LEU A 70 16.89 -1.37 -7.33
CA LEU A 70 17.42 -0.31 -8.16
C LEU A 70 18.92 -0.06 -7.84
N PRO A 71 19.74 0.09 -8.90
CA PRO A 71 21.17 0.27 -8.74
C PRO A 71 21.44 1.63 -8.08
N ARG A 72 22.32 1.61 -7.08
CA ARG A 72 22.83 2.83 -6.44
C ARG A 72 24.36 2.87 -6.59
N PRO A 73 24.95 3.98 -7.08
CA PRO A 73 24.29 5.20 -7.57
C PRO A 73 23.74 5.05 -9.00
N SER A 74 22.53 5.58 -9.24
CA SER A 74 22.03 5.94 -10.58
C SER A 74 22.37 7.41 -10.84
N ASP A 75 22.95 7.73 -11.99
CA ASP A 75 23.26 9.11 -12.42
C ASP A 75 22.29 9.65 -13.48
N CYS A 76 21.32 8.84 -13.92
CA CYS A 76 20.24 9.26 -14.81
C CYS A 76 19.49 10.48 -14.25
N LYS A 77 19.50 11.59 -14.99
CA LYS A 77 18.79 12.82 -14.62
C LYS A 77 17.28 12.65 -14.74
N LEU A 78 16.52 13.54 -14.10
CA LEU A 78 15.06 13.61 -14.27
C LEU A 78 14.72 13.99 -15.73
N PRO A 79 13.58 13.52 -16.27
CA PRO A 79 13.12 13.93 -17.60
C PRO A 79 12.83 15.42 -17.67
N LYS A 80 12.91 15.98 -18.88
CA LYS A 80 12.68 17.41 -19.13
C LYS A 80 11.20 17.73 -19.32
N ASN A 81 10.82 18.98 -19.06
CA ASN A 81 9.49 19.52 -19.37
C ASN A 81 9.33 19.75 -20.88
N LEU A 82 8.97 18.70 -21.62
CA LEU A 82 8.86 18.67 -23.08
C LEU A 82 7.60 17.92 -23.51
N ASN A 83 6.88 18.41 -24.51
CA ASN A 83 5.83 17.61 -25.15
C ASN A 83 6.45 16.57 -26.08
N ASP A 84 5.71 15.51 -26.38
CA ASP A 84 6.15 14.46 -27.31
C ASP A 84 6.33 15.02 -28.72
N ALA A 85 5.55 16.04 -29.10
CA ALA A 85 5.69 16.77 -30.35
C ALA A 85 7.03 17.53 -30.48
N ASP A 86 7.71 17.80 -29.35
CA ASP A 86 9.02 18.46 -29.33
C ASP A 86 10.16 17.47 -29.56
N LEU A 87 9.91 16.15 -29.45
CA LEU A 87 10.92 15.12 -29.55
C LEU A 87 11.05 14.60 -30.98
N HIS A 88 12.26 14.65 -31.53
CA HIS A 88 12.56 14.13 -32.87
C HIS A 88 13.93 13.43 -32.92
N THR A 89 14.02 12.34 -33.68
CA THR A 89 15.23 11.49 -33.74
C THR A 89 16.46 12.21 -34.29
N GLY A 90 16.27 13.24 -35.12
CA GLY A 90 17.35 14.02 -35.73
C GLY A 90 17.83 15.24 -34.93
N ALA A 91 17.57 15.31 -33.62
CA ALA A 91 18.00 16.46 -32.80
C ALA A 91 19.53 16.58 -32.76
N THR A 92 20.04 17.70 -33.29
CA THR A 92 21.47 18.04 -33.33
C THR A 92 21.93 18.79 -32.08
N GLU A 93 20.99 19.35 -31.31
CA GLU A 93 21.25 20.13 -30.10
C GLU A 93 20.50 19.54 -28.90
N PRO A 94 20.98 19.75 -27.66
CA PRO A 94 20.27 19.32 -26.47
C PRO A 94 18.93 20.05 -26.34
N TYR A 95 17.84 19.29 -26.10
CA TYR A 95 16.53 19.87 -25.84
C TYR A 95 16.56 20.84 -24.66
N GLN A 96 15.96 22.02 -24.82
CA GLN A 96 15.75 22.97 -23.72
C GLN A 96 14.40 22.72 -23.07
N GLU A 97 14.32 22.83 -21.75
CA GLU A 97 13.04 22.73 -21.05
C GLU A 97 12.10 23.83 -21.53
N ARG A 98 10.82 23.47 -21.75
CA ARG A 98 9.80 24.47 -22.01
C ARG A 98 9.45 25.21 -20.73
N GLU A 99 9.22 26.50 -20.87
CA GLU A 99 8.58 27.31 -19.85
C GLU A 99 7.06 27.12 -19.94
N GLY A 100 6.41 26.82 -18.81
CA GLY A 100 4.96 26.71 -18.73
C GLY A 100 4.39 25.29 -19.01
N PRO A 101 3.09 25.21 -19.30
CA PRO A 101 2.33 23.96 -19.28
C PRO A 101 2.70 22.98 -20.40
N THR A 102 2.95 21.73 -20.03
CA THR A 102 3.15 20.59 -20.95
C THR A 102 2.42 19.33 -20.45
N GLU A 103 2.27 18.32 -21.30
CA GLU A 103 1.72 17.02 -20.92
C GLU A 103 2.59 16.25 -19.90
N MET A 104 3.83 16.67 -19.69
CA MET A 104 4.77 16.06 -18.73
C MET A 104 4.50 16.44 -17.27
N VAL A 105 3.55 17.34 -16.97
CA VAL A 105 3.31 17.82 -15.60
C VAL A 105 3.05 16.70 -14.57
N ILE A 106 2.24 15.69 -14.92
CA ILE A 106 1.95 14.56 -14.02
C ILE A 106 3.19 13.64 -13.87
N PRO A 107 3.83 13.15 -14.96
CA PRO A 107 5.07 12.39 -14.85
C PRO A 107 6.13 13.10 -14.01
N LEU A 108 6.35 14.40 -14.23
CA LEU A 108 7.32 15.19 -13.48
C LEU A 108 7.00 15.22 -11.99
N LEU A 109 5.74 15.45 -11.60
CA LEU A 109 5.32 15.36 -10.19
C LEU A 109 5.64 13.98 -9.60
N VAL A 110 5.26 12.91 -10.30
CA VAL A 110 5.47 11.54 -9.83
C VAL A 110 6.97 11.23 -9.68
N TYR A 111 7.81 11.66 -10.64
CA TYR A 111 9.25 11.45 -10.57
C TYR A 111 9.92 12.27 -9.47
N GLN A 112 9.39 13.46 -9.12
CA GLN A 112 9.88 14.17 -7.93
C GLN A 112 9.64 13.39 -6.64
N ILE A 113 8.49 12.72 -6.50
CA ILE A 113 8.22 11.85 -5.36
C ILE A 113 9.24 10.72 -5.31
N GLY A 114 9.44 10.01 -6.42
CA GLY A 114 10.44 8.95 -6.53
C GLY A 114 11.85 9.42 -6.21
N PHE A 115 12.25 10.59 -6.70
CA PHE A 115 13.55 11.19 -6.42
C PHE A 115 13.73 11.51 -4.93
N CYS A 116 12.71 12.07 -4.26
CA CYS A 116 12.75 12.33 -2.83
C CYS A 116 12.88 11.03 -2.02
N LEU A 117 12.12 9.99 -2.39
CA LEU A 117 12.22 8.67 -1.74
C LEU A 117 13.59 8.03 -1.96
N TYR A 118 14.13 8.13 -3.18
CA TYR A 118 15.46 7.63 -3.50
C TYR A 118 16.55 8.24 -2.61
N GLN A 119 16.47 9.55 -2.36
CA GLN A 119 17.45 10.27 -1.55
C GLN A 119 17.43 9.90 -0.07
N GLN A 120 16.37 9.29 0.44
CA GLN A 120 16.17 9.04 1.87
C GLN A 120 16.09 7.53 2.15
N GLN A 121 17.23 6.90 2.48
CA GLN A 121 17.35 5.44 2.66
C GLN A 121 16.48 4.89 3.80
N ASP A 122 16.32 5.64 4.89
CA ASP A 122 15.63 5.15 6.10
C ASP A 122 14.18 5.63 6.22
N LEU A 123 13.69 6.44 5.27
CA LEU A 123 12.37 7.04 5.46
C LEU A 123 11.24 6.03 5.34
N GLU A 124 11.33 5.10 4.40
CA GLU A 124 10.33 4.06 4.20
C GLU A 124 10.21 3.17 5.46
N SER A 125 11.34 2.75 6.02
CA SER A 125 11.35 2.01 7.28
C SER A 125 10.79 2.85 8.42
N LEU A 126 11.17 4.13 8.55
CA LEU A 126 10.64 5.03 9.59
C LEU A 126 9.13 5.26 9.50
N MET A 127 8.58 5.39 8.28
CA MET A 127 7.15 5.55 8.06
C MET A 127 6.38 4.26 8.36
N LEU A 128 6.90 3.10 7.94
CA LEU A 128 6.28 1.80 8.21
C LEU A 128 6.37 1.40 9.69
N HIS A 129 7.52 1.64 10.33
CA HIS A 129 7.68 1.39 11.77
C HIS A 129 6.72 2.22 12.62
N SER A 130 6.47 3.49 12.25
CA SER A 130 5.50 4.34 12.96
C SER A 130 4.09 3.75 13.00
N GLU A 131 3.71 2.92 12.03
CA GLU A 131 2.38 2.30 11.95
C GLU A 131 2.30 0.96 12.71
N LEU A 132 3.42 0.24 12.85
CA LEU A 132 3.48 -1.12 13.38
C LEU A 132 4.03 -1.22 14.82
N SER A 133 4.89 -0.30 15.26
CA SER A 133 5.51 -0.35 16.59
C SER A 133 4.82 0.60 17.58
N THR A 134 3.73 0.15 18.20
CA THR A 134 3.06 0.93 19.25
C THR A 134 3.39 0.49 20.69
N LEU A 135 4.23 -0.52 20.93
CA LEU A 135 4.33 -1.09 22.29
C LEU A 135 5.71 -1.32 22.92
N SER A 136 6.80 -0.74 22.41
CA SER A 136 7.99 -0.53 23.26
C SER A 136 8.52 0.88 23.06
N SER A 137 8.36 1.71 24.11
CA SER A 137 8.87 3.09 24.23
C SER A 137 8.49 4.10 23.11
N GLY A 138 7.42 3.84 22.35
CA GLY A 138 6.96 4.49 21.09
C GLY A 138 6.74 6.01 21.05
N ARG A 139 7.75 6.79 21.45
CA ARG A 139 7.94 8.17 21.03
C ARG A 139 8.97 8.17 19.93
N ARG A 140 8.64 8.72 18.76
CA ARG A 140 9.67 9.08 17.79
C ARG A 140 10.70 9.96 18.49
N THR A 141 11.98 9.67 18.27
CA THR A 141 13.02 10.55 18.76
C THR A 141 12.87 11.92 18.09
N LYS A 142 13.30 12.99 18.76
CA LYS A 142 13.29 14.33 18.15
C LYS A 142 14.02 14.34 16.80
N MET A 143 15.07 13.51 16.67
CA MET A 143 15.83 13.32 15.43
C MET A 143 14.99 12.69 14.32
N GLN A 144 14.25 11.61 14.61
CA GLN A 144 13.33 10.97 13.64
C GLN A 144 12.22 11.93 13.21
N SER A 145 11.60 12.64 14.15
CA SER A 145 10.58 13.64 13.81
C SER A 145 11.13 14.79 12.98
N ALA A 146 12.34 15.28 13.29
CA ALA A 146 13.01 16.31 12.49
C ALA A 146 13.35 15.83 11.08
N HIS A 147 13.78 14.57 10.94
CA HIS A 147 14.09 13.95 9.65
C HIS A 147 12.84 13.82 8.76
N ILE A 148 11.75 13.29 9.32
CA ILE A 148 10.45 13.20 8.64
C ILE A 148 9.96 14.59 8.22
N ASN A 149 10.00 15.58 9.12
CA ASN A 149 9.58 16.94 8.81
C ASN A 149 10.47 17.59 7.74
N GLY A 150 11.77 17.31 7.75
CA GLY A 150 12.71 17.72 6.71
C GLY A 150 12.30 17.15 5.35
N PHE A 151 12.03 15.85 5.29
CA PHE A 151 11.53 15.21 4.07
C PHE A 151 10.22 15.84 3.57
N ILE A 152 9.23 16.03 4.44
CA ILE A 152 7.94 16.61 4.06
C ILE A 152 8.14 18.00 3.44
N LYS A 153 8.97 18.84 4.06
CA LYS A 153 9.28 20.18 3.54
C LYS A 153 9.99 20.11 2.19
N THR A 154 10.95 19.20 2.02
CA THR A 154 11.64 19.00 0.74
C THR A 154 10.68 18.53 -0.35
N LEU A 155 9.81 17.56 -0.05
CA LEU A 155 8.82 17.05 -0.97
C LEU A 155 7.82 18.16 -1.37
N GLU A 156 7.25 18.86 -0.39
CA GLU A 156 6.33 19.98 -0.59
C GLU A 156 6.94 21.07 -1.48
N HIS A 157 8.18 21.48 -1.19
CA HIS A 157 8.88 22.46 -2.00
C HIS A 157 9.06 22.00 -3.45
N ARG A 158 9.49 20.76 -3.68
CA ARG A 158 9.73 20.25 -5.04
C ARG A 158 8.45 20.08 -5.83
N LEU A 159 7.38 19.58 -5.22
CA LEU A 159 6.09 19.44 -5.90
C LEU A 159 5.44 20.79 -6.20
N ASN A 160 5.57 21.77 -5.29
CA ASN A 160 5.12 23.14 -5.56
C ASN A 160 5.89 23.76 -6.73
N SER A 161 7.21 23.61 -6.76
CA SER A 161 8.07 24.10 -7.85
C SER A 161 7.66 23.54 -9.22
N VAL A 162 7.26 22.26 -9.31
CA VAL A 162 6.75 21.69 -10.56
C VAL A 162 5.43 22.34 -10.98
N ILE A 163 4.48 22.51 -10.05
CA ILE A 163 3.20 23.15 -10.37
C ILE A 163 3.39 24.62 -10.77
N GLU A 164 4.21 25.37 -10.04
CA GLU A 164 4.43 26.79 -10.29
C GLU A 164 5.09 27.06 -11.64
N LYS A 165 6.02 26.20 -12.08
CA LYS A 165 6.75 26.38 -13.34
C LYS A 165 6.06 25.75 -14.55
N ASN A 166 5.46 24.57 -14.37
CA ASN A 166 5.10 23.67 -15.47
C ASN A 166 3.59 23.43 -15.58
N SER A 167 2.75 24.16 -14.84
CA SER A 167 1.31 23.92 -14.81
C SER A 167 0.48 25.19 -14.85
N ASP A 168 -0.61 25.14 -15.61
CA ASP A 168 -1.66 26.15 -15.63
C ASP A 168 -3.02 25.44 -15.63
N PRO A 169 -3.87 25.59 -14.60
CA PRO A 169 -5.20 24.97 -14.56
C PRO A 169 -6.06 25.28 -15.79
N SER A 170 -5.87 26.43 -16.43
CA SER A 170 -6.61 26.81 -17.64
C SER A 170 -6.13 26.08 -18.90
N ALA A 171 -4.94 25.46 -18.88
CA ALA A 171 -4.38 24.71 -20.00
C ALA A 171 -5.01 23.31 -20.18
N GLY A 172 -5.87 22.88 -19.25
CA GLY A 172 -6.75 21.72 -19.44
C GLY A 172 -6.76 20.72 -18.28
N PRO A 173 -7.54 19.62 -18.41
CA PRO A 173 -7.81 18.69 -17.32
C PRO A 173 -6.58 18.06 -16.67
N VAL A 174 -5.50 17.85 -17.45
CA VAL A 174 -4.25 17.26 -16.95
C VAL A 174 -3.56 18.16 -15.91
N HIS A 175 -3.66 19.48 -16.09
CA HIS A 175 -3.08 20.47 -15.19
C HIS A 175 -3.92 20.69 -13.94
N GLU A 176 -5.25 20.73 -14.07
CA GLU A 176 -6.15 20.72 -12.91
C GLU A 176 -5.92 19.46 -12.05
N PHE A 177 -5.84 18.29 -12.70
CA PHE A 177 -5.59 17.03 -12.01
C PHE A 177 -4.19 16.97 -11.38
N ALA A 178 -3.16 17.57 -12.00
CA ALA A 178 -1.83 17.66 -11.42
C ALA A 178 -1.83 18.44 -10.08
N GLY A 179 -2.57 19.55 -10.01
CA GLY A 179 -2.75 20.30 -8.77
C GLY A 179 -3.44 19.49 -7.67
N LEU A 180 -4.48 18.74 -8.04
CA LEU A 180 -5.15 17.80 -7.13
C LEU A 180 -4.20 16.71 -6.66
N LEU A 181 -3.46 16.06 -7.57
CA LEU A 181 -2.53 14.98 -7.27
C LEU A 181 -1.44 15.43 -6.28
N LYS A 182 -0.85 16.61 -6.49
CA LYS A 182 0.08 17.22 -5.52
C LYS A 182 -0.54 17.27 -4.13
N SER A 183 -1.77 17.79 -4.05
CA SER A 183 -2.46 18.04 -2.78
C SER A 183 -2.77 16.72 -2.06
N LEU A 184 -3.24 15.71 -2.81
CA LEU A 184 -3.50 14.36 -2.31
C LEU A 184 -2.21 13.70 -1.77
N VAL A 185 -1.10 13.78 -2.51
CA VAL A 185 0.18 13.21 -2.07
C VAL A 185 0.66 13.87 -0.77
N LEU A 186 0.66 15.20 -0.71
CA LEU A 186 1.09 15.91 0.49
C LEU A 186 0.19 15.64 1.69
N GLN A 187 -1.12 15.56 1.47
CA GLN A 187 -2.07 15.16 2.50
C GLN A 187 -1.77 13.74 3.00
N LYS A 188 -1.59 12.77 2.10
CA LYS A 188 -1.32 11.37 2.45
C LYS A 188 -0.06 11.23 3.30
N VAL A 189 1.03 11.89 2.87
CA VAL A 189 2.31 11.86 3.59
C VAL A 189 2.16 12.51 4.97
N LYS A 190 1.47 13.65 5.09
CA LYS A 190 1.22 14.32 6.38
C LYS A 190 0.39 13.42 7.31
N GLU A 191 -0.64 12.76 6.79
CA GLU A 191 -1.49 11.83 7.55
C GLU A 191 -0.71 10.60 8.02
N SER A 192 0.05 9.94 7.14
CA SER A 192 0.82 8.72 7.48
C SER A 192 2.03 9.00 8.39
N THR A 193 2.47 10.25 8.45
CA THR A 193 3.57 10.67 9.32
C THR A 193 3.07 11.38 10.57
N CYS A 194 1.78 11.56 10.75
CA CYS A 194 1.23 12.08 11.99
C CYS A 194 1.38 11.03 13.10
N PRO A 195 2.03 11.34 14.24
CA PRO A 195 2.14 10.41 15.35
C PRO A 195 0.75 9.93 15.80
N PRO A 196 0.56 8.63 16.07
CA PRO A 196 -0.72 8.14 16.58
C PRO A 196 -1.23 8.89 17.81
N GLN A 197 -0.32 9.39 18.66
CA GLN A 197 -0.62 10.14 19.88
C GLN A 197 -1.26 11.50 19.64
N GLU A 198 -1.06 12.08 18.47
CA GLU A 198 -1.64 13.38 18.08
C GLU A 198 -3.03 13.22 17.45
N GLN A 199 -3.52 11.98 17.33
CA GLN A 199 -4.82 11.67 16.75
C GLN A 199 -5.93 11.78 17.81
N PRO A 200 -7.14 12.23 17.41
CA PRO A 200 -8.29 12.35 18.32
C PRO A 200 -8.68 11.04 19.02
N GLU A 201 -8.53 9.91 18.35
CA GLU A 201 -8.92 8.59 18.84
C GLU A 201 -7.84 7.93 19.74
N TRP A 202 -6.72 8.62 19.99
CA TRP A 202 -5.65 8.11 20.84
C TRP A 202 -6.08 8.02 22.31
N GLY A 203 -5.80 6.88 22.95
CA GLY A 203 -6.15 6.65 24.35
C GLY A 203 -7.63 6.39 24.61
N THR A 204 -8.48 6.46 23.57
CA THR A 204 -9.90 6.10 23.63
C THR A 204 -10.15 4.84 22.80
N GLU A 205 -9.97 4.89 21.48
CA GLU A 205 -10.16 3.75 20.58
C GLU A 205 -8.84 3.11 20.13
N ILE A 206 -7.72 3.85 20.18
CA ILE A 206 -6.40 3.35 19.82
C ILE A 206 -5.62 2.99 21.09
N LEU A 207 -5.60 1.70 21.43
CA LEU A 207 -4.92 1.18 22.63
C LEU A 207 -3.81 0.17 22.28
N THR A 208 -3.98 -0.55 21.18
CA THR A 208 -3.10 -1.64 20.74
C THR A 208 -2.56 -1.41 19.32
N PRO A 209 -1.50 -2.12 18.90
CA PRO A 209 -1.04 -2.12 17.52
C PRO A 209 -2.14 -2.51 16.53
N LYS A 210 -3.04 -3.42 16.92
CA LYS A 210 -4.18 -3.81 16.11
C LYS A 210 -5.19 -2.66 15.93
N ASP A 211 -5.40 -1.84 16.96
CA ASP A 211 -6.26 -0.65 16.87
C ASP A 211 -5.63 0.41 15.97
N ASN A 212 -4.31 0.63 16.06
CA ASN A 212 -3.62 1.57 15.18
C ASN A 212 -3.67 1.10 13.72
N LEU A 213 -3.50 -0.20 13.47
CA LEU A 213 -3.61 -0.78 12.14
C LEU A 213 -5.03 -0.66 11.56
N PHE A 214 -6.06 -0.86 12.39
CA PHE A 214 -7.45 -0.61 11.98
C PHE A 214 -7.66 0.86 11.63
N LYS A 215 -7.23 1.80 12.50
CA LYS A 215 -7.31 3.24 12.23
C LYS A 215 -6.62 3.62 10.92
N TRP A 216 -5.41 3.12 10.70
CA TRP A 216 -4.67 3.35 9.46
C TRP A 216 -5.43 2.84 8.23
N SER A 217 -6.09 1.68 8.33
CA SER A 217 -6.89 1.13 7.24
C SER A 217 -8.12 1.97 6.90
N VAL A 218 -8.78 2.53 7.92
CA VAL A 218 -9.91 3.45 7.76
C VAL A 218 -9.47 4.74 7.09
N MET A 219 -8.44 5.41 7.64
CA MET A 219 -7.91 6.64 7.08
C MET A 219 -7.41 6.47 5.65
N THR A 220 -6.74 5.35 5.36
CA THR A 220 -6.27 5.07 4.00
C THR A 220 -7.41 4.88 3.02
N THR A 221 -8.48 4.19 3.44
CA THR A 221 -9.67 4.02 2.61
C THR A 221 -10.38 5.35 2.38
N GLU A 222 -10.54 6.17 3.42
CA GLU A 222 -11.09 7.52 3.30
C GLU A 222 -10.30 8.40 2.34
N HIS A 223 -8.97 8.38 2.45
CA HIS A 223 -8.09 9.12 1.55
C HIS A 223 -8.31 8.70 0.08
N ASN A 224 -8.37 7.39 -0.16
CA ASN A 224 -8.59 6.84 -1.50
C ASN A 224 -9.96 7.25 -2.06
N ILE A 225 -11.03 7.18 -1.25
CA ILE A 225 -12.37 7.61 -1.66
C ILE A 225 -12.43 9.13 -1.88
N ASN A 226 -11.77 9.91 -1.04
CA ASN A 226 -11.70 11.36 -1.17
C ASN A 226 -10.97 11.79 -2.46
N ALA A 227 -9.97 11.03 -2.89
CA ALA A 227 -9.29 11.27 -4.17
C ALA A 227 -10.26 11.17 -5.35
N TYR A 228 -11.19 10.22 -5.35
CA TYR A 228 -12.24 10.14 -6.37
C TYR A 228 -13.24 11.29 -6.26
N ARG A 229 -13.74 11.57 -5.05
CA ARG A 229 -14.73 12.64 -4.83
C ARG A 229 -14.22 14.04 -5.19
N SER A 230 -12.93 14.29 -4.95
CA SER A 230 -12.29 15.57 -5.24
C SER A 230 -11.93 15.74 -6.72
N ASN A 231 -11.90 14.64 -7.48
CA ASN A 231 -11.51 14.66 -8.88
C ASN A 231 -12.69 15.06 -9.78
N LYS A 232 -12.59 16.22 -10.42
CA LYS A 232 -13.59 16.73 -11.36
C LYS A 232 -13.59 16.03 -12.72
N HIS A 233 -12.59 15.19 -12.99
CA HIS A 233 -12.32 14.64 -14.31
C HIS A 233 -12.35 13.11 -14.28
N PRO A 234 -13.51 12.47 -14.55
CA PRO A 234 -13.63 11.01 -14.54
C PRO A 234 -12.63 10.28 -15.46
N GLY A 235 -12.14 10.96 -16.50
CA GLY A 235 -11.09 10.47 -17.39
C GLY A 235 -9.76 10.14 -16.69
N PHE A 236 -9.51 10.61 -15.46
CA PHE A 236 -8.34 10.24 -14.65
C PHE A 236 -8.63 9.20 -13.57
N HIS A 237 -9.84 8.62 -13.51
CA HIS A 237 -10.14 7.55 -12.55
C HIS A 237 -9.22 6.33 -12.74
N TRP A 238 -8.78 6.05 -13.96
CA TRP A 238 -7.81 4.97 -14.19
C TRP A 238 -6.52 5.18 -13.38
N PHE A 239 -6.04 6.42 -13.26
CA PHE A 239 -4.82 6.74 -12.52
C PHE A 239 -5.04 6.60 -11.01
N LEU A 240 -6.18 7.06 -10.50
CA LEU A 240 -6.55 6.88 -9.09
C LEU A 240 -6.70 5.40 -8.73
N LYS A 241 -7.29 4.59 -9.63
CA LYS A 241 -7.35 3.13 -9.50
C LYS A 241 -5.96 2.50 -9.45
N LEU A 242 -4.95 3.10 -10.09
CA LEU A 242 -3.58 2.62 -9.96
C LEU A 242 -3.03 2.81 -8.54
N LEU A 243 -3.44 3.86 -7.84
CA LEU A 243 -2.97 4.18 -6.49
C LEU A 243 -3.80 3.51 -5.38
N PHE A 244 -4.95 2.94 -5.72
CA PHE A 244 -5.85 2.30 -4.77
C PHE A 244 -5.24 1.03 -4.14
N GLN A 245 -5.33 0.92 -2.81
CA GLN A 245 -4.75 -0.15 -2.01
C GLN A 245 -5.82 -1.14 -1.55
N TYR A 246 -6.06 -2.17 -2.37
CA TYR A 246 -7.13 -3.16 -2.17
C TYR A 246 -7.00 -3.97 -0.87
N ASP A 247 -5.78 -4.39 -0.52
CA ASP A 247 -5.52 -5.21 0.67
C ASP A 247 -5.87 -4.48 1.98
N VAL A 248 -5.73 -3.15 1.98
CA VAL A 248 -6.07 -2.30 3.11
C VAL A 248 -7.57 -2.29 3.36
N VAL A 249 -8.38 -2.32 2.31
CA VAL A 249 -9.84 -2.41 2.42
C VAL A 249 -10.26 -3.77 2.97
N ILE A 250 -9.63 -4.85 2.52
CA ILE A 250 -9.90 -6.20 3.03
C ILE A 250 -9.59 -6.25 4.54
N LEU A 251 -8.45 -5.70 4.96
CA LEU A 251 -8.08 -5.61 6.36
C LEU A 251 -9.11 -4.80 7.18
N MET A 252 -9.54 -3.65 6.66
CA MET A 252 -10.55 -2.81 7.30
C MET A 252 -11.87 -3.57 7.50
N VAL A 253 -12.39 -4.22 6.45
CA VAL A 253 -13.63 -5.00 6.52
C VAL A 253 -13.48 -6.20 7.45
N GLY A 254 -12.35 -6.89 7.40
CA GLY A 254 -12.06 -8.00 8.31
C GLY A 254 -12.19 -7.59 9.77
N GLN A 255 -11.68 -6.40 10.13
CA GLN A 255 -11.83 -5.84 11.47
C GLN A 255 -13.27 -5.44 11.82
N LEU A 256 -14.09 -5.00 10.85
CA LEU A 256 -15.51 -4.71 11.06
C LEU A 256 -16.35 -5.94 11.45
N SER A 257 -15.86 -7.15 11.17
CA SER A 257 -16.51 -8.37 11.66
C SER A 257 -16.31 -8.62 13.17
N GLN A 258 -15.38 -7.90 13.80
CA GLN A 258 -15.04 -8.04 15.22
C GLN A 258 -15.33 -6.76 16.02
N ARG A 259 -15.28 -5.59 15.37
CA ARG A 259 -15.49 -4.28 15.97
C ARG A 259 -16.88 -3.75 15.63
N LEU A 260 -17.70 -3.55 16.67
CA LEU A 260 -19.12 -3.20 16.50
C LEU A 260 -19.44 -1.74 16.85
N THR A 261 -18.57 -1.07 17.61
CA THR A 261 -18.77 0.30 18.12
C THR A 261 -17.51 1.13 18.00
N GLY A 262 -17.66 2.46 18.05
CA GLY A 262 -16.57 3.43 17.97
C GLY A 262 -16.69 4.34 16.75
N ALA A 263 -16.08 5.52 16.82
CA ALA A 263 -16.06 6.48 15.73
C ALA A 263 -15.34 5.91 14.49
N LEU A 264 -14.27 5.13 14.70
CA LEU A 264 -13.55 4.48 13.59
C LEU A 264 -14.41 3.44 12.87
N VAL A 265 -15.25 2.71 13.61
CA VAL A 265 -16.20 1.75 13.02
C VAL A 265 -17.22 2.46 12.15
N GLU A 266 -17.82 3.55 12.65
CA GLU A 266 -18.80 4.33 11.88
C GLU A 266 -18.19 4.95 10.63
N ARG A 267 -16.99 5.54 10.74
CA ARG A 267 -16.24 6.10 9.61
C ARG A 267 -15.94 5.05 8.54
N ALA A 268 -15.56 3.83 8.93
CA ALA A 268 -15.30 2.73 8.02
C ALA A 268 -16.56 2.33 7.24
N TRP A 269 -17.71 2.16 7.92
CA TRP A 269 -18.98 1.82 7.28
C TRP A 269 -19.44 2.90 6.29
N GLN A 270 -19.15 4.17 6.53
CA GLN A 270 -19.45 5.27 5.62
C GLN A 270 -18.68 5.21 4.28
N GLN A 271 -17.54 4.51 4.23
CA GLN A 271 -16.74 4.41 3.00
C GLN A 271 -17.22 3.29 2.06
N ILE A 272 -17.83 2.23 2.60
CA ILE A 272 -18.18 1.03 1.82
C ILE A 272 -19.14 1.31 0.65
N PRO A 273 -20.17 2.19 0.75
CA PRO A 273 -21.00 2.51 -0.41
C PRO A 273 -20.20 3.09 -1.58
N ALA A 274 -19.31 4.05 -1.29
CA ALA A 274 -18.48 4.69 -2.31
C ALA A 274 -17.43 3.74 -2.90
N LEU A 275 -17.00 2.73 -2.13
CA LEU A 275 -16.14 1.66 -2.62
C LEU A 275 -16.75 0.99 -3.86
N TYR A 276 -18.03 0.58 -3.79
CA TYR A 276 -18.72 -0.07 -4.91
C TYR A 276 -19.16 0.88 -6.02
N GLU A 277 -19.31 2.17 -5.71
CA GLU A 277 -19.55 3.21 -6.71
C GLU A 277 -18.33 3.39 -7.63
N TYR A 278 -17.13 3.52 -7.06
CA TYR A 278 -15.90 3.74 -7.84
C TYR A 278 -15.23 2.44 -8.33
N HIS A 279 -15.49 1.31 -7.65
CA HIS A 279 -14.94 0.00 -7.98
C HIS A 279 -16.02 -1.06 -8.22
N PRO A 280 -16.85 -0.92 -9.27
CA PRO A 280 -17.83 -1.93 -9.64
C PRO A 280 -17.19 -3.29 -9.99
N GLU A 281 -15.90 -3.31 -10.35
CA GLU A 281 -15.12 -4.53 -10.56
C GLU A 281 -15.08 -5.46 -9.35
N PHE A 282 -15.33 -4.99 -8.13
CA PHE A 282 -15.42 -5.87 -6.94
C PHE A 282 -16.65 -6.78 -6.94
N LEU A 283 -17.61 -6.53 -7.83
CA LEU A 283 -18.77 -7.39 -8.01
C LEU A 283 -18.50 -8.51 -9.01
N ASP A 284 -17.35 -8.53 -9.67
CA ASP A 284 -16.98 -9.58 -10.63
C ASP A 284 -16.58 -10.88 -9.90
N PRO A 285 -17.37 -11.97 -10.01
CA PRO A 285 -17.05 -13.25 -9.37
C PRO A 285 -15.90 -14.00 -10.06
N SER A 286 -15.37 -13.51 -11.19
CA SER A 286 -14.25 -14.16 -11.89
C SER A 286 -12.95 -14.17 -11.09
N GLN A 287 -12.85 -13.29 -10.08
CA GLN A 287 -11.67 -13.14 -9.24
C GLN A 287 -11.95 -13.65 -7.82
N GLU A 288 -11.13 -14.58 -7.33
CA GLU A 288 -11.30 -15.16 -5.98
C GLU A 288 -11.24 -14.11 -4.86
N TYR A 289 -10.40 -13.07 -5.03
CA TYR A 289 -10.27 -12.00 -4.05
C TYR A 289 -11.57 -11.17 -3.91
N ASN A 290 -12.33 -10.98 -5.01
CA ASN A 290 -13.62 -10.29 -4.98
C ASN A 290 -14.66 -11.09 -4.19
N ILE A 291 -14.67 -12.42 -4.38
CA ILE A 291 -15.55 -13.32 -3.64
C ILE A 291 -15.20 -13.26 -2.15
N ALA A 292 -13.91 -13.28 -1.79
CA ALA A 292 -13.45 -13.17 -0.41
C ALA A 292 -13.86 -11.83 0.23
N LEU A 293 -13.64 -10.71 -0.44
CA LEU A 293 -14.07 -9.38 0.03
C LEU A 293 -15.59 -9.32 0.23
N GLY A 294 -16.36 -9.83 -0.74
CA GLY A 294 -17.82 -9.91 -0.63
C GLY A 294 -18.28 -10.74 0.56
N ASN A 295 -17.66 -11.90 0.80
CA ASN A 295 -17.92 -12.73 2.00
C ASN A 295 -17.67 -11.96 3.30
N PHE A 296 -16.54 -11.25 3.39
CA PHE A 296 -16.21 -10.47 4.58
C PHE A 296 -17.23 -9.35 4.84
N ILE A 297 -17.63 -8.62 3.80
CA ILE A 297 -18.61 -7.52 3.92
C ILE A 297 -19.98 -8.06 4.34
N LEU A 298 -20.46 -9.14 3.71
CA LEU A 298 -21.74 -9.75 4.07
C LEU A 298 -21.76 -10.28 5.51
N ARG A 299 -20.65 -10.90 5.95
CA ARG A 299 -20.50 -11.35 7.33
C ARG A 299 -20.47 -10.18 8.31
N ALA A 300 -19.63 -9.17 8.05
CA ALA A 300 -19.52 -7.98 8.90
C ALA A 300 -20.87 -7.24 8.99
N TRP A 301 -21.60 -7.14 7.88
CA TRP A 301 -22.92 -6.54 7.85
C TRP A 301 -23.91 -7.33 8.71
N LYS A 302 -23.91 -8.67 8.61
CA LYS A 302 -24.81 -9.49 9.42
C LYS A 302 -24.57 -9.30 10.92
N ILE A 303 -23.31 -9.28 11.34
CA ILE A 303 -22.96 -9.04 12.75
C ILE A 303 -23.38 -7.64 13.19
N ARG A 304 -23.17 -6.61 12.35
CA ARG A 304 -23.62 -5.24 12.63
C ARG A 304 -25.15 -5.14 12.71
N GLU A 305 -25.87 -5.79 11.79
CA GLU A 305 -27.33 -5.83 11.77
C GLU A 305 -27.87 -6.42 13.08
N ASP A 306 -27.35 -7.57 13.50
CA ASP A 306 -27.76 -8.24 14.73
C ASP A 306 -27.47 -7.36 15.96
N TYR A 307 -26.29 -6.71 15.98
CA TYR A 307 -25.92 -5.77 17.04
C TYR A 307 -26.87 -4.55 17.10
N LEU A 308 -27.11 -3.87 15.98
CA LEU A 308 -27.98 -2.68 15.92
C LEU A 308 -29.43 -3.02 16.28
N THR A 309 -29.89 -4.20 15.86
CA THR A 309 -31.21 -4.72 16.23
C THR A 309 -31.30 -4.96 17.74
N SER A 310 -30.23 -5.51 18.37
CA SER A 310 -30.19 -5.72 19.82
C SER A 310 -30.21 -4.43 20.63
N GLN A 311 -29.63 -3.35 20.12
CA GLN A 311 -29.52 -2.06 20.81
C GLN A 311 -30.78 -1.19 20.65
N ASN A 312 -31.32 -1.12 19.43
CA ASN A 312 -32.39 -0.18 19.08
C ASN A 312 -33.77 -0.84 18.98
N GLY A 313 -33.84 -2.18 19.02
CA GLY A 313 -35.07 -2.95 18.86
C GLY A 313 -35.66 -2.90 17.44
N ILE A 314 -34.99 -2.25 16.49
CA ILE A 314 -35.42 -2.08 15.10
C ILE A 314 -34.30 -2.58 14.20
N GLN A 315 -34.64 -3.45 13.26
CA GLN A 315 -33.72 -3.93 12.24
C GLN A 315 -33.30 -2.75 11.33
N PRO A 316 -32.00 -2.50 11.13
CA PRO A 316 -31.54 -1.46 10.23
C PRO A 316 -31.89 -1.80 8.78
N ASN A 317 -32.20 -0.78 7.97
CA ASN A 317 -32.43 -0.96 6.54
C ASN A 317 -31.16 -1.51 5.88
N GLU A 318 -31.32 -2.56 5.08
CA GLU A 318 -30.23 -3.15 4.33
C GLU A 318 -29.71 -2.17 3.25
N PRO A 319 -28.41 -1.88 3.21
CA PRO A 319 -27.84 -1.03 2.18
C PRO A 319 -27.87 -1.70 0.80
N GLY A 320 -28.15 -0.93 -0.26
CA GLY A 320 -28.24 -1.47 -1.63
C GLY A 320 -26.96 -2.17 -2.15
N TYR A 321 -25.78 -1.85 -1.61
CA TYR A 321 -24.55 -2.57 -1.95
C TYR A 321 -24.53 -4.00 -1.38
N ILE A 322 -25.16 -4.24 -0.22
CA ILE A 322 -25.32 -5.58 0.36
C ILE A 322 -26.25 -6.42 -0.50
N GLU A 323 -27.39 -5.84 -0.92
CA GLU A 323 -28.33 -6.51 -1.82
C GLU A 323 -27.64 -6.88 -3.15
N THR A 324 -26.87 -5.94 -3.70
CA THR A 324 -26.12 -6.13 -4.94
C THR A 324 -25.09 -7.25 -4.79
N LEU A 325 -24.35 -7.28 -3.68
CA LEU A 325 -23.38 -8.35 -3.39
C LEU A 325 -24.05 -9.72 -3.30
N ARG A 326 -25.18 -9.84 -2.59
CA ARG A 326 -25.92 -11.11 -2.50
C ARG A 326 -26.42 -11.57 -3.87
N LYS A 327 -26.88 -10.64 -4.70
CA LYS A 327 -27.36 -10.95 -6.06
C LYS A 327 -26.23 -11.45 -6.98
N HIS A 328 -25.07 -10.79 -6.96
CA HIS A 328 -23.98 -11.08 -7.90
C HIS A 328 -23.06 -12.21 -7.42
N LEU A 329 -22.82 -12.31 -6.11
CA LEU A 329 -21.89 -13.30 -5.55
C LEU A 329 -22.60 -14.48 -4.89
N GLY A 330 -23.89 -14.39 -4.55
CA GLY A 330 -24.64 -15.36 -3.74
C GLY A 330 -24.43 -16.83 -4.10
N SER A 331 -24.49 -17.17 -5.39
CA SER A 331 -24.31 -18.55 -5.88
C SER A 331 -22.89 -19.10 -5.66
N HIS A 332 -21.88 -18.23 -5.67
CA HIS A 332 -20.48 -18.58 -5.44
C HIS A 332 -20.14 -18.68 -3.94
N LEU A 333 -20.80 -17.88 -3.09
CA LEU A 333 -20.62 -17.93 -1.63
C LEU A 333 -21.11 -19.28 -1.05
N SER A 334 -22.17 -19.86 -1.61
CA SER A 334 -22.70 -21.16 -1.17
C SER A 334 -21.80 -22.35 -1.52
N ARG A 335 -21.07 -22.28 -2.65
CA ARG A 335 -20.13 -23.34 -3.07
C ARG A 335 -18.87 -23.42 -2.22
N SER A 336 -18.38 -22.28 -1.71
CA SER A 336 -17.21 -22.25 -0.82
C SER A 336 -17.42 -23.05 0.48
N ARG A 337 -18.66 -23.14 0.98
CA ARG A 337 -19.01 -23.97 2.14
C ARG A 337 -19.05 -25.48 1.87
N ALA A 338 -19.26 -25.92 0.63
CA ALA A 338 -19.44 -27.33 0.29
C ALA A 338 -18.10 -28.07 0.01
N GLY A 339 -16.98 -27.35 -0.10
CA GLY A 339 -15.66 -27.92 -0.39
C GLY A 339 -14.78 -28.23 0.83
N MET A 340 -15.30 -28.08 2.05
CA MET A 340 -14.58 -28.35 3.30
C MET A 340 -15.00 -29.70 3.93
N GLU A 341 -14.96 -30.79 3.18
CA GLU A 341 -14.82 -32.12 3.81
C GLU A 341 -13.32 -32.40 4.00
N PRO A 342 -12.85 -32.72 5.22
CA PRO A 342 -11.43 -32.96 5.45
C PRO A 342 -11.01 -34.27 4.74
N PRO A 343 -9.93 -34.25 3.94
CA PRO A 343 -9.38 -35.50 3.40
C PRO A 343 -8.85 -36.35 4.57
N ARG A 344 -9.22 -37.63 4.56
CA ARG A 344 -8.78 -38.63 5.54
C ARG A 344 -7.25 -38.67 5.63
N SER A 345 -6.74 -38.43 6.85
CA SER A 345 -5.47 -38.84 7.43
C SER A 345 -4.38 -39.37 6.46
N MET A 346 -3.36 -38.55 6.22
CA MET A 346 -2.00 -39.06 6.01
C MET A 346 -1.07 -38.34 6.98
N GLU A 347 -0.44 -39.12 7.86
CA GLU A 347 0.59 -38.67 8.81
C GLU A 347 1.81 -38.11 8.05
N PRO A 348 2.39 -36.98 8.46
CA PRO A 348 3.66 -36.53 7.92
C PRO A 348 4.83 -37.15 8.70
N HIS A 349 5.62 -37.95 8.00
CA HIS A 349 6.96 -38.33 8.46
C HIS A 349 7.84 -37.08 8.63
N CYS A 350 8.33 -36.91 9.84
CA CYS A 350 9.23 -35.83 10.24
C CYS A 350 10.66 -36.17 9.79
N HIS A 351 11.24 -35.36 8.90
CA HIS A 351 12.70 -35.32 8.71
C HIS A 351 13.23 -34.04 9.34
N HIS A 352 13.92 -34.23 10.46
CA HIS A 352 14.72 -33.21 11.15
C HIS A 352 15.91 -32.80 10.29
N SER A 353 16.07 -31.49 10.08
CA SER A 353 17.38 -30.88 9.89
C SER A 353 17.44 -29.64 10.76
N THR A 354 18.04 -29.83 11.94
CA THR A 354 18.50 -28.81 12.87
C THR A 354 19.63 -28.01 12.25
N THR A 355 19.45 -26.69 12.14
CA THR A 355 20.57 -25.74 12.13
C THR A 355 20.17 -24.57 13.02
N GLU A 356 20.84 -24.52 14.17
CA GLU A 356 20.81 -23.44 15.15
C GLU A 356 21.51 -22.21 14.55
N THR A 357 20.86 -21.04 14.61
CA THR A 357 21.54 -19.74 14.62
C THR A 357 20.76 -18.76 15.49
N GLN A 358 21.33 -18.52 16.68
CA GLN A 358 21.51 -17.28 17.44
C GLN A 358 20.46 -16.16 17.39
N ASP A 359 20.12 -15.70 18.59
CA ASP A 359 19.35 -14.51 19.00
C ASP A 359 19.19 -13.41 17.93
N GLY A 360 17.96 -13.26 17.45
CA GLY A 360 17.54 -12.15 16.60
C GLY A 360 16.04 -12.22 16.36
N TYR A 361 15.33 -11.12 16.61
CA TYR A 361 13.92 -10.96 16.25
C TYR A 361 13.69 -11.36 14.77
N PRO A 362 12.56 -12.01 14.43
CA PRO A 362 12.32 -12.41 13.05
C PRO A 362 12.23 -11.17 12.12
N PRO A 363 12.81 -11.22 10.91
CA PRO A 363 12.76 -10.12 9.95
C PRO A 363 11.31 -9.77 9.55
N ILE A 364 11.03 -8.48 9.38
CA ILE A 364 9.70 -7.93 9.00
C ILE A 364 9.15 -8.57 7.71
N ASP A 365 10.03 -8.97 6.80
CA ASP A 365 9.66 -9.68 5.56
C ASP A 365 8.92 -11.00 5.86
N GLN A 366 9.21 -11.67 6.99
CA GLN A 366 8.48 -12.86 7.43
C GLN A 366 7.10 -12.55 8.00
N LEU A 367 6.86 -11.34 8.52
CA LEU A 367 5.56 -10.95 9.05
C LEU A 367 4.57 -10.66 7.92
N PHE A 368 4.98 -9.91 6.90
CA PHE A 368 4.18 -9.66 5.69
C PHE A 368 4.06 -10.92 4.83
N SER A 369 5.13 -11.72 4.71
CA SER A 369 5.04 -13.04 4.06
C SER A 369 4.14 -13.99 4.84
N ARG A 370 4.08 -13.97 6.19
CA ARG A 370 3.08 -14.75 6.94
C ARG A 370 1.65 -14.23 6.77
N TYR A 371 1.46 -12.92 6.62
CA TYR A 371 0.12 -12.33 6.50
C TYR A 371 -0.44 -12.39 5.07
N LEU A 372 0.43 -12.43 4.06
CA LEU A 372 0.07 -12.36 2.63
C LEU A 372 0.53 -13.59 1.82
N GLY A 373 1.39 -14.44 2.38
CA GLY A 373 2.15 -15.44 1.64
C GLY A 373 2.30 -16.77 2.37
N ALA A 374 1.21 -17.52 2.52
CA ALA A 374 1.32 -18.98 2.55
C ALA A 374 0.02 -19.61 2.05
N SER A 375 0.16 -20.53 1.10
CA SER A 375 -0.86 -21.50 0.68
C SER A 375 -1.15 -22.51 1.79
N VAL A 376 -1.55 -22.02 2.96
CA VAL A 376 -1.96 -22.83 4.11
C VAL A 376 -3.43 -22.53 4.30
N SER A 377 -4.27 -23.54 4.11
CA SER A 377 -5.68 -23.63 4.53
C SER A 377 -6.15 -22.41 5.30
N TRP A 378 -6.74 -21.44 4.61
CA TRP A 378 -7.30 -20.22 5.19
C TRP A 378 -8.56 -20.57 5.98
N ASP A 379 -8.39 -21.13 7.18
CA ASP A 379 -9.40 -21.14 8.22
C ASP A 379 -9.03 -20.06 9.26
N PRO A 380 -9.67 -18.87 9.22
CA PRO A 380 -9.43 -17.79 10.18
C PRO A 380 -9.99 -18.11 11.59
N LEU A 381 -10.58 -19.29 11.78
CA LEU A 381 -11.18 -19.77 13.04
C LEU A 381 -10.51 -21.03 13.59
N ALA A 382 -9.35 -21.46 13.07
CA ALA A 382 -8.52 -22.41 13.81
C ALA A 382 -8.09 -21.75 15.14
N MET A 383 -8.86 -22.01 16.19
CA MET A 383 -8.45 -21.75 17.57
C MET A 383 -7.02 -22.24 17.70
N ALA A 384 -6.12 -21.41 18.25
CA ALA A 384 -4.86 -21.94 18.72
C ALA A 384 -5.20 -23.08 19.66
N ASP A 385 -4.85 -24.32 19.28
CA ASP A 385 -4.86 -25.44 20.19
C ASP A 385 -4.11 -24.97 21.45
N PRO A 386 -4.68 -25.02 22.66
CA PRO A 386 -4.02 -24.49 23.86
C PRO A 386 -2.82 -25.35 24.30
N GLU A 387 -2.70 -26.58 23.81
CA GLU A 387 -1.62 -27.53 24.13
C GLU A 387 -0.20 -27.05 23.74
N PRO A 388 0.06 -26.49 22.54
CA PRO A 388 1.40 -26.02 22.14
C PRO A 388 1.81 -24.75 22.87
N ILE A 389 0.86 -23.86 23.20
CA ILE A 389 1.13 -22.61 23.96
C ILE A 389 1.48 -22.95 25.41
N ASN A 390 0.74 -23.87 26.05
CA ASN A 390 1.06 -24.32 27.40
C ASN A 390 2.36 -25.14 27.47
N ARG A 391 2.68 -25.94 26.44
CA ARG A 391 3.99 -26.62 26.36
C ARG A 391 5.14 -25.63 26.20
N GLN A 392 5.01 -24.59 25.37
CA GLN A 392 6.05 -23.57 25.20
C GLN A 392 6.26 -22.70 26.45
N LEU A 393 5.21 -22.43 27.24
CA LEU A 393 5.31 -21.69 28.50
C LEU A 393 5.95 -22.52 29.63
N SER A 394 5.71 -23.84 29.68
CA SER A 394 6.32 -24.73 30.68
C SER A 394 7.84 -24.88 30.54
N THR A 395 8.40 -24.58 29.36
CA THR A 395 9.85 -24.59 29.11
C THR A 395 10.62 -23.45 29.81
N PHE A 396 9.92 -22.47 30.41
CA PHE A 396 10.53 -21.33 31.08
C PHE A 396 10.51 -21.40 32.62
N ASP A 397 9.88 -22.43 33.22
CA ASP A 397 9.73 -22.56 34.68
C ASP A 397 10.97 -23.14 35.41
N GLY A 398 12.10 -23.32 34.71
CA GLY A 398 13.29 -23.99 35.25
C GLY A 398 14.59 -23.17 35.28
N LEU A 399 14.60 -21.90 34.86
CA LEU A 399 15.82 -21.10 34.80
C LEU A 399 15.97 -20.26 36.07
N ASP A 400 16.60 -20.91 37.06
CA ASP A 400 17.03 -20.34 38.34
C ASP A 400 17.89 -19.09 38.11
N MET A 401 17.38 -17.93 38.54
CA MET A 401 18.05 -16.63 38.51
C MET A 401 19.02 -16.50 39.69
N GLY A 402 19.96 -17.42 39.79
CA GLY A 402 21.11 -17.33 40.68
C GLY A 402 22.22 -16.49 40.05
N THR A 403 22.48 -15.30 40.58
CA THR A 403 23.61 -14.45 40.19
C THR A 403 24.96 -15.17 40.31
N PRO A 404 25.85 -15.10 39.30
CA PRO A 404 27.27 -15.25 39.54
C PRO A 404 28.01 -13.93 39.27
N THR A 405 28.68 -13.50 40.33
CA THR A 405 29.75 -12.51 40.41
C THR A 405 30.93 -12.82 39.48
N GLY A 406 31.52 -11.77 38.89
CA GLY A 406 32.98 -11.65 38.79
C GLY A 406 33.61 -11.77 37.40
N TRP A 407 34.22 -10.63 37.02
CA TRP A 407 35.28 -10.36 36.03
C TRP A 407 34.90 -10.27 34.56
#